data_AF-Z9JNX6-F1
#
_entry.id   AF-Z9JNX6-F1
#
_cell.length_a   1.000
_cell.length_b   1.000
_cell.length_c   1.000
_cell.angle_alpha   90.00
_cell.angle_beta   90.00
_cell.angle_gamma   90.00
#
_symmetry.space_group_name_H-M   'P 1'
#
loop_
_entity.id
_entity.type
_entity.pdbx_description
1 polymer ?
#
loop_
_entity_poly.entity_id
_entity_poly.type
_entity_poly.pdbx_seq_one_letter_code
_entity_poly.pdbx_strand_id
1 'polypeptide(L)'
;MTPSPLRPTVTAPPRGWNSWDCFGGSVREDEVIANAEHMARHLLPQGWDTIVVDIQWYEPEPGSTDYAEVSAALVDEVGRPLPAPGRFPSAADGAGFAPLAERIHALGLRFGVHLMRGIPRRAVELDTPILGTDATARDLADPDNRCPWNPDFEGVHADHPAAQAWYDSVFALLAQWGVDYVKVDDVLYPPIQRADIAMMRTAIDRSGRPMLLSLSPGKELSAVHAPFLAASADAWRVSDDLWDTWDDLREQFQRAARWAAVDHEGGFADLDMLPLGRIGIRAHVGEDRISRLTAAEQRTMLTLWNLGRSPLMMGGHLPDTPAETSATVTSSCGGCAWASVRSGRSSGWGSGPSSAASTPRTSTCPWALPATSCGPAPRSPRTTAGTTSPSSPTAASSSPSPEADGPGRVVLLARLRPMSREGLVLPVV
;
A
#
# COMPACT_ATOMS: atom_id res chain seq x y z
N MET A 1 -9.51 19.13 -27.79
CA MET A 1 -9.28 19.42 -26.36
C MET A 1 -8.76 18.14 -25.75
N THR A 2 -7.50 18.09 -25.31
CA THR A 2 -7.00 16.98 -24.48
C THR A 2 -7.81 17.00 -23.18
N PRO A 3 -8.50 15.92 -22.77
CA PRO A 3 -9.20 15.90 -21.51
C PRO A 3 -8.20 16.21 -20.38
N SER A 4 -8.61 17.04 -19.42
CA SER A 4 -7.80 17.27 -18.22
C SER A 4 -7.54 15.92 -17.54
N PRO A 5 -6.31 15.67 -17.02
CA PRO A 5 -6.00 14.40 -16.40
C PRO A 5 -6.99 14.12 -15.27
N LEU A 6 -7.61 12.94 -15.27
CA LEU A 6 -8.59 12.50 -14.26
C LEU A 6 -7.92 12.09 -12.95
N ARG A 7 -6.64 12.47 -12.77
CA ARG A 7 -5.87 12.10 -11.59
C ARG A 7 -6.56 12.69 -10.35
N PRO A 8 -7.11 11.85 -9.46
CA PRO A 8 -7.68 12.35 -8.23
C PRO A 8 -6.57 13.06 -7.45
N THR A 9 -6.85 14.22 -6.86
CA THR A 9 -5.90 14.86 -5.96
C THR A 9 -5.77 13.98 -4.71
N VAL A 10 -4.78 13.09 -4.68
CA VAL A 10 -4.56 12.20 -3.54
C VAL A 10 -3.84 12.97 -2.44
N THR A 11 -4.61 13.53 -1.50
CA THR A 11 -4.08 14.37 -0.41
C THR A 11 -3.56 13.57 0.78
N ALA A 12 -3.87 12.28 0.86
CA ALA A 12 -3.44 11.37 1.91
C ALA A 12 -3.20 9.97 1.34
N PRO A 13 -2.26 9.18 1.90
CA PRO A 13 -2.04 7.81 1.45
C PRO A 13 -3.33 6.98 1.54
N PRO A 14 -3.62 6.11 0.57
CA PRO A 14 -4.78 5.22 0.60
C PRO A 14 -4.81 4.35 1.87
N ARG A 15 -6.02 4.09 2.38
CA ARG A 15 -6.23 3.26 3.55
C ARG A 15 -7.32 2.25 3.26
N GLY A 16 -7.04 0.98 3.51
CA GLY A 16 -7.96 -0.05 3.09
C GLY A 16 -7.60 -1.44 3.58
N TRP A 17 -8.14 -2.41 2.87
CA TRP A 17 -7.93 -3.83 3.08
C TRP A 17 -7.64 -4.48 1.74
N ASN A 18 -6.77 -5.48 1.76
CA ASN A 18 -6.39 -6.25 0.60
C ASN A 18 -6.41 -7.74 0.96
N SER A 19 -6.91 -8.57 0.04
CA SER A 19 -7.15 -10.00 0.31
C SER A 19 -5.91 -10.89 0.33
N TRP A 20 -4.73 -10.42 -0.10
CA TRP A 20 -3.56 -11.27 -0.34
C TRP A 20 -3.07 -12.02 0.91
N ASP A 21 -2.77 -11.32 2.01
CA ASP A 21 -2.14 -11.99 3.17
C ASP A 21 -3.07 -13.01 3.84
N CYS A 22 -4.40 -12.83 3.75
CA CYS A 22 -5.36 -13.76 4.32
C CYS A 22 -5.80 -14.87 3.35
N PHE A 23 -6.01 -14.56 2.08
CA PHE A 23 -6.67 -15.46 1.12
C PHE A 23 -5.88 -15.72 -0.17
N GLY A 24 -4.66 -15.18 -0.30
CA GLY A 24 -3.84 -15.34 -1.50
C GLY A 24 -4.61 -14.91 -2.76
N GLY A 25 -4.51 -15.71 -3.83
CA GLY A 25 -5.31 -15.53 -5.05
C GLY A 25 -6.75 -16.07 -4.94
N SER A 26 -7.16 -16.62 -3.80
CA SER A 26 -8.33 -17.49 -3.64
C SER A 26 -9.54 -16.86 -2.92
N VAL A 27 -9.54 -15.54 -2.73
CA VAL A 27 -10.66 -14.85 -2.06
C VAL A 27 -12.00 -15.06 -2.76
N ARG A 28 -13.07 -15.12 -1.98
CA ARG A 28 -14.47 -15.25 -2.44
C ARG A 28 -15.29 -14.01 -2.13
N GLU A 29 -16.39 -13.84 -2.87
CA GLU A 29 -17.24 -12.65 -2.76
C GLU A 29 -17.79 -12.40 -1.35
N ASP A 30 -18.24 -13.45 -0.68
CA ASP A 30 -18.77 -13.38 0.69
C ASP A 30 -17.70 -12.94 1.69
N GLU A 31 -16.45 -13.36 1.50
CA GLU A 31 -15.30 -12.91 2.28
C GLU A 31 -14.98 -11.44 2.03
N VAL A 32 -14.99 -10.99 0.77
CA VAL A 32 -14.82 -9.56 0.42
C VAL A 32 -15.89 -8.72 1.11
N ILE A 33 -17.15 -9.14 1.01
CA ILE A 33 -18.30 -8.48 1.62
C ILE A 33 -18.15 -8.43 3.15
N ALA A 34 -17.75 -9.53 3.80
CA ALA A 34 -17.58 -9.56 5.25
C ALA A 34 -16.52 -8.54 5.72
N ASN A 35 -15.41 -8.41 4.98
CA ASN A 35 -14.38 -7.40 5.26
C ASN A 35 -14.88 -5.98 4.98
N ALA A 36 -15.63 -5.76 3.90
CA ALA A 36 -16.25 -4.47 3.59
C ALA A 36 -17.25 -4.03 4.69
N GLU A 37 -18.17 -4.90 5.10
CA GLU A 37 -19.14 -4.61 6.17
C GLU A 37 -18.46 -4.39 7.52
N HIS A 38 -17.34 -5.06 7.79
CA HIS A 38 -16.53 -4.79 8.98
C HIS A 38 -15.85 -3.42 8.89
N MET A 39 -15.20 -3.10 7.76
CA MET A 39 -14.53 -1.82 7.55
C MET A 39 -15.51 -0.65 7.67
N ALA A 40 -16.67 -0.72 7.00
CA ALA A 40 -17.70 0.31 7.04
C ALA A 40 -18.16 0.61 8.48
N ARG A 41 -18.29 -0.41 9.32
CA ARG A 41 -18.73 -0.25 10.72
C ARG A 41 -17.65 0.29 11.65
N HIS A 42 -16.39 -0.13 11.46
CA HIS A 42 -15.37 0.03 12.49
C HIS A 42 -14.20 0.94 12.08
N LEU A 43 -13.88 1.01 10.79
CA LEU A 43 -12.66 1.65 10.28
C LEU A 43 -12.96 2.85 9.37
N LEU A 44 -14.10 2.88 8.67
CA LEU A 44 -14.52 3.98 7.82
C LEU A 44 -14.58 5.34 8.55
N PRO A 45 -15.08 5.45 9.80
CA PRO A 45 -15.03 6.69 10.57
C PRO A 45 -13.60 7.23 10.81
N GLN A 46 -12.58 6.40 10.57
CA GLN A 46 -11.16 6.71 10.76
C GLN A 46 -10.42 6.85 9.42
N GLY A 47 -11.16 6.87 8.32
CA GLY A 47 -10.67 7.10 6.96
C GLY A 47 -10.16 5.86 6.23
N TRP A 48 -10.50 4.65 6.68
CA TRP A 48 -10.26 3.42 5.92
C TRP A 48 -11.44 3.17 5.00
N ASP A 49 -11.23 3.31 3.70
CA ASP A 49 -12.34 3.35 2.74
C ASP A 49 -12.14 2.43 1.55
N THR A 50 -11.00 1.76 1.39
CA THR A 50 -10.70 1.01 0.17
C THR A 50 -10.72 -0.50 0.40
N ILE A 51 -11.50 -1.25 -0.40
CA ILE A 51 -11.54 -2.72 -0.40
C ILE A 51 -10.92 -3.23 -1.70
N VAL A 52 -9.80 -3.95 -1.63
CA VAL A 52 -9.06 -4.45 -2.79
C VAL A 52 -9.16 -5.97 -2.89
N VAL A 53 -9.69 -6.47 -4.00
CA VAL A 53 -9.60 -7.88 -4.40
C VAL A 53 -8.26 -8.09 -5.08
N ASP A 54 -7.37 -8.85 -4.45
CA ASP A 54 -6.02 -9.10 -4.97
C ASP A 54 -6.00 -10.14 -6.10
N ILE A 55 -4.80 -10.59 -6.48
CA ILE A 55 -4.50 -11.30 -7.71
C ILE A 55 -5.41 -12.49 -8.04
N GLN A 56 -5.48 -12.80 -9.32
CA GLN A 56 -6.11 -14.01 -9.84
C GLN A 56 -7.62 -14.13 -9.58
N TRP A 57 -8.35 -13.03 -9.35
CA TRP A 57 -9.82 -13.04 -9.34
C TRP A 57 -10.45 -13.61 -10.64
N TYR A 58 -9.70 -13.63 -11.74
CA TYR A 58 -10.06 -14.23 -13.02
C TYR A 58 -9.78 -15.74 -13.14
N GLU A 59 -9.01 -16.32 -12.22
CA GLU A 59 -8.67 -17.74 -12.24
C GLU A 59 -9.74 -18.51 -11.45
N PRO A 60 -10.44 -19.51 -12.04
CA PRO A 60 -11.45 -20.26 -11.31
C PRO A 60 -10.87 -21.08 -10.15
N GLU A 61 -9.68 -21.65 -10.35
CA GLU A 61 -8.99 -22.53 -9.41
C GLU A 61 -7.54 -22.04 -9.19
N PRO A 62 -7.33 -20.91 -8.48
CA PRO A 62 -6.02 -20.24 -8.35
C PRO A 62 -4.99 -21.00 -7.52
N GLY A 63 -5.37 -22.14 -6.92
CA GLY A 63 -4.58 -22.82 -5.90
C GLY A 63 -4.70 -22.12 -4.53
N SER A 64 -4.13 -22.76 -3.51
CA SER A 64 -4.16 -22.26 -2.11
C SER A 64 -2.80 -21.77 -1.60
N THR A 65 -1.71 -22.12 -2.29
CA THR A 65 -0.33 -21.86 -1.83
C THR A 65 0.52 -21.37 -2.99
N ASP A 66 0.52 -22.08 -4.12
CA ASP A 66 1.21 -21.67 -5.34
C ASP A 66 0.22 -21.52 -6.49
N TYR A 67 0.62 -20.72 -7.49
CA TYR A 67 -0.10 -20.58 -8.74
C TYR A 67 -0.10 -21.89 -9.52
N ALA A 68 -1.20 -22.19 -10.22
CA ALA A 68 -1.23 -23.29 -11.17
C ALA A 68 -0.18 -23.07 -12.28
N GLU A 69 0.56 -24.12 -12.67
CA GLU A 69 1.55 -24.03 -13.75
C GLU A 69 0.94 -23.57 -15.09
N VAL A 70 -0.34 -23.89 -15.30
CA VAL A 70 -1.12 -23.50 -16.46
C VAL A 70 -2.35 -22.75 -15.96
N SER A 71 -2.41 -21.47 -16.32
CA SER A 71 -3.56 -20.62 -16.01
C SER A 71 -4.80 -21.02 -16.83
N ALA A 72 -5.95 -21.04 -16.18
CA ALA A 72 -7.26 -21.12 -16.81
C ALA A 72 -8.04 -19.81 -16.65
N ALA A 73 -7.31 -18.68 -16.62
CA ALA A 73 -7.87 -17.33 -16.54
C ALA A 73 -9.06 -17.15 -17.48
N LEU A 74 -10.19 -16.72 -16.92
CA LEU A 74 -11.37 -16.39 -17.70
C LEU A 74 -11.15 -15.06 -18.41
N VAL A 75 -11.47 -15.04 -19.70
CA VAL A 75 -11.43 -13.86 -20.54
C VAL A 75 -12.73 -13.70 -21.32
N ASP A 76 -13.08 -12.47 -21.65
CA ASP A 76 -14.22 -12.18 -22.54
C ASP A 76 -13.87 -12.38 -24.02
N GLU A 77 -14.83 -12.09 -24.91
CA GLU A 77 -14.69 -12.26 -26.36
C GLU A 77 -13.60 -11.38 -27.00
N VAL A 78 -13.12 -10.35 -26.30
CA VAL A 78 -12.01 -9.48 -26.72
C VAL A 78 -10.76 -9.67 -25.85
N GLY A 79 -10.71 -10.75 -25.07
CA GLY A 79 -9.53 -11.18 -24.33
C GLY A 79 -9.34 -10.55 -22.94
N ARG A 80 -10.25 -9.68 -22.48
CA ARG A 80 -10.12 -8.99 -21.17
C ARG A 80 -10.44 -9.96 -20.03
N PRO A 81 -9.69 -9.94 -18.90
CA PRO A 81 -9.94 -10.85 -17.78
C PRO A 81 -11.31 -10.62 -17.14
N LEU A 82 -12.01 -11.70 -16.78
CA LEU A 82 -13.33 -11.69 -16.14
C LEU A 82 -13.30 -12.41 -14.78
N PRO A 83 -14.02 -11.92 -13.75
CA PRO A 83 -14.10 -12.61 -12.46
C PRO A 83 -14.74 -13.99 -12.58
N ALA A 84 -14.16 -14.96 -11.87
CA ALA A 84 -14.63 -16.33 -11.84
C ALA A 84 -15.98 -16.46 -11.11
N PRO A 85 -17.10 -16.77 -11.79
CA PRO A 85 -18.42 -16.76 -11.16
C PRO A 85 -18.60 -17.79 -10.03
N GLY A 86 -17.80 -18.86 -10.04
CA GLY A 86 -17.79 -19.84 -8.94
C GLY A 86 -17.27 -19.28 -7.61
N ARG A 87 -16.52 -18.17 -7.65
CA ARG A 87 -16.01 -17.45 -6.47
C ARG A 87 -16.68 -16.10 -6.29
N PHE A 88 -17.16 -15.51 -7.38
CA PHE A 88 -17.91 -14.27 -7.43
C PHE A 88 -19.29 -14.48 -8.08
N PRO A 89 -20.26 -15.08 -7.38
CA PRO A 89 -21.56 -15.41 -7.97
C PRO A 89 -22.31 -14.21 -8.55
N SER A 90 -22.09 -13.00 -8.00
CA SER A 90 -22.71 -11.78 -8.53
C SER A 90 -22.18 -11.38 -9.91
N ALA A 91 -21.04 -11.94 -10.34
CA ALA A 91 -20.47 -11.70 -11.66
C ALA A 91 -21.08 -12.56 -12.78
N ALA A 92 -22.03 -13.44 -12.44
CA ALA A 92 -22.73 -14.27 -13.41
C ALA A 92 -23.38 -13.43 -14.54
N ASP A 93 -23.68 -14.07 -15.65
CA ASP A 93 -24.38 -13.48 -16.80
C ASP A 93 -23.70 -12.22 -17.37
N GLY A 94 -22.36 -12.15 -17.25
CA GLY A 94 -21.54 -11.07 -17.81
C GLY A 94 -21.56 -9.78 -16.98
N ALA A 95 -22.11 -9.80 -15.76
CA ALA A 95 -22.15 -8.62 -14.89
C ALA A 95 -20.75 -8.17 -14.42
N GLY A 96 -19.77 -9.09 -14.42
CA GLY A 96 -18.43 -8.83 -13.94
C GLY A 96 -18.44 -8.32 -12.50
N PHE A 97 -17.59 -7.36 -12.16
CA PHE A 97 -17.55 -6.83 -10.79
C PHE A 97 -18.56 -5.71 -10.49
N ALA A 98 -19.40 -5.29 -11.46
CA ALA A 98 -20.32 -4.17 -11.23
C ALA A 98 -21.22 -4.35 -9.99
N PRO A 99 -21.84 -5.53 -9.76
CA PRO A 99 -22.70 -5.71 -8.58
C PRO A 99 -21.93 -5.71 -7.25
N LEU A 100 -20.72 -6.29 -7.22
CA LEU A 100 -19.87 -6.27 -6.03
C LEU A 100 -19.40 -4.85 -5.71
N ALA A 101 -18.97 -4.10 -6.73
CA ALA A 101 -18.58 -2.71 -6.59
C ALA A 101 -19.75 -1.84 -6.09
N GLU A 102 -20.95 -2.01 -6.66
CA GLU A 102 -22.17 -1.32 -6.21
C GLU A 102 -22.45 -1.60 -4.73
N ARG A 103 -22.34 -2.86 -4.29
CA ARG A 103 -22.52 -3.23 -2.88
C ARG A 103 -21.48 -2.56 -1.98
N ILE A 104 -20.23 -2.49 -2.40
CA ILE A 104 -19.14 -1.83 -1.65
C ILE A 104 -19.36 -0.31 -1.60
N HIS A 105 -19.75 0.32 -2.71
CA HIS A 105 -20.10 1.74 -2.76
C HIS A 105 -21.31 2.08 -1.88
N ALA A 106 -22.31 1.21 -1.81
CA ALA A 106 -23.46 1.38 -0.93
C ALA A 106 -23.10 1.39 0.57
N LEU A 107 -21.97 0.81 0.94
CA LEU A 107 -21.39 0.89 2.30
C LEU A 107 -20.60 2.18 2.55
N GLY A 108 -20.48 3.06 1.54
CA GLY A 108 -19.66 4.27 1.59
C GLY A 108 -18.16 4.01 1.39
N LEU A 109 -17.81 2.83 0.86
CA LEU A 109 -16.44 2.41 0.59
C LEU A 109 -16.12 2.55 -0.91
N ARG A 110 -14.84 2.34 -1.25
CA ARG A 110 -14.26 2.35 -2.59
C ARG A 110 -13.84 0.92 -2.94
N PHE A 111 -14.03 0.55 -4.20
CA PHE A 111 -13.71 -0.80 -4.69
C PHE A 111 -12.41 -0.81 -5.49
N GLY A 112 -11.56 -1.80 -5.24
CA GLY A 112 -10.32 -1.98 -5.95
C GLY A 112 -10.10 -3.41 -6.41
N VAL A 113 -9.30 -3.54 -7.46
CA VAL A 113 -8.90 -4.84 -8.02
C VAL A 113 -7.40 -4.86 -8.30
N HIS A 114 -6.85 -6.05 -8.33
CA HIS A 114 -5.52 -6.33 -8.85
C HIS A 114 -5.53 -6.58 -10.36
N LEU A 115 -4.44 -6.25 -11.06
CA LEU A 115 -4.15 -6.73 -12.41
C LEU A 115 -2.70 -7.21 -12.50
N MET A 116 -2.47 -8.25 -13.30
CA MET A 116 -1.14 -8.53 -13.84
C MET A 116 -0.87 -7.61 -15.04
N ARG A 117 0.39 -7.22 -15.22
CA ARG A 117 0.83 -6.55 -16.46
C ARG A 117 0.58 -7.44 -17.67
N GLY A 118 0.24 -6.80 -18.79
CA GLY A 118 0.30 -7.41 -20.11
C GLY A 118 -1.05 -7.90 -20.64
N ILE A 119 -1.04 -9.03 -21.34
CA ILE A 119 -2.21 -9.67 -21.95
C ILE A 119 -2.34 -11.13 -21.48
N PRO A 120 -3.55 -11.62 -21.12
CA PRO A 120 -3.70 -12.99 -20.65
C PRO A 120 -3.21 -14.00 -21.70
N ARG A 121 -2.42 -14.99 -21.29
CA ARG A 121 -2.01 -16.08 -22.19
C ARG A 121 -3.21 -16.80 -22.80
N ARG A 122 -4.30 -16.88 -22.04
CA ARG A 122 -5.56 -17.44 -22.54
C ARG A 122 -6.13 -16.67 -23.73
N ALA A 123 -6.03 -15.34 -23.72
CA ALA A 123 -6.43 -14.50 -24.85
C ALA A 123 -5.54 -14.76 -26.08
N VAL A 124 -4.23 -14.92 -25.87
CA VAL A 124 -3.24 -15.25 -26.93
C VAL A 124 -3.50 -16.64 -27.53
N GLU A 125 -3.81 -17.64 -26.72
CA GLU A 125 -4.17 -18.98 -27.17
C GLU A 125 -5.43 -18.97 -28.05
N LEU A 126 -6.46 -18.26 -27.59
CA LEU A 126 -7.74 -18.09 -28.29
C LEU A 126 -7.66 -17.12 -29.47
N ASP A 127 -6.59 -16.36 -29.58
CA ASP A 127 -6.37 -15.32 -30.59
C ASP A 127 -7.48 -14.28 -30.63
N THR A 128 -7.92 -13.82 -29.46
CA THR A 128 -9.06 -12.91 -29.34
C THR A 128 -8.78 -11.58 -30.05
N PRO A 129 -9.78 -10.94 -30.68
CA PRO A 129 -9.62 -9.63 -31.28
C PRO A 129 -9.35 -8.54 -30.23
N ILE A 130 -8.57 -7.53 -30.59
CA ILE A 130 -8.37 -6.33 -29.76
C ILE A 130 -9.43 -5.30 -30.10
N LEU A 131 -10.28 -4.99 -29.12
CA LEU A 131 -11.43 -4.11 -29.27
C LEU A 131 -11.07 -2.78 -29.97
N GLY A 132 -11.77 -2.49 -31.07
CA GLY A 132 -11.60 -1.24 -31.83
C GLY A 132 -10.40 -1.22 -32.79
N THR A 133 -9.80 -2.38 -33.09
CA THR A 133 -8.67 -2.51 -34.02
C THR A 133 -8.81 -3.75 -34.90
N ASP A 134 -7.98 -3.85 -35.94
CA ASP A 134 -7.87 -5.06 -36.77
C ASP A 134 -6.84 -6.08 -36.21
N ALA A 135 -6.26 -5.81 -35.04
CA ALA A 135 -5.24 -6.65 -34.41
C ALA A 135 -5.86 -7.71 -33.49
N THR A 136 -5.08 -8.73 -33.18
CA THR A 136 -5.41 -9.85 -32.31
C THR A 136 -4.48 -9.91 -31.09
N ALA A 137 -4.85 -10.72 -30.09
CA ALA A 137 -4.01 -10.94 -28.91
C ALA A 137 -2.61 -11.47 -29.27
N ARG A 138 -2.47 -12.32 -30.30
CA ARG A 138 -1.16 -12.81 -30.75
C ARG A 138 -0.29 -11.73 -31.39
N ASP A 139 -0.89 -10.75 -32.06
CA ASP A 139 -0.13 -9.64 -32.65
C ASP A 139 0.51 -8.74 -31.57
N LEU A 140 -0.10 -8.66 -30.39
CA LEU A 140 0.36 -7.82 -29.29
C LEU A 140 1.28 -8.56 -28.31
N ALA A 141 1.19 -9.88 -28.23
CA ALA A 141 1.84 -10.66 -27.18
C ALA A 141 3.36 -10.67 -27.32
N ASP A 142 4.06 -10.38 -26.22
CA ASP A 142 5.51 -10.44 -26.09
C ASP A 142 5.91 -11.60 -25.16
N PRO A 143 6.19 -12.80 -25.72
CA PRO A 143 6.52 -13.98 -24.94
C PRO A 143 7.92 -13.93 -24.31
N ASP A 144 8.79 -13.04 -24.78
CA ASP A 144 10.13 -12.84 -24.23
C ASP A 144 10.11 -11.91 -22.99
N ASN A 145 9.00 -11.19 -22.78
CA ASN A 145 8.79 -10.29 -21.65
C ASN A 145 7.69 -10.82 -20.70
N ARG A 146 7.84 -12.05 -20.23
CA ARG A 146 6.92 -12.69 -19.27
C ARG A 146 7.25 -12.36 -17.82
N CYS A 147 6.23 -12.40 -16.96
CA CYS A 147 6.42 -12.40 -15.53
C CYS A 147 7.20 -13.65 -15.09
N PRO A 148 8.27 -13.53 -14.30
CA PRO A 148 9.09 -14.69 -13.91
C PRO A 148 8.49 -15.53 -12.76
N TRP A 149 7.42 -15.06 -12.12
CA TRP A 149 6.84 -15.69 -10.91
C TRP A 149 5.35 -16.01 -11.03
N ASN A 150 4.66 -15.57 -12.08
CA ASN A 150 3.27 -15.91 -12.35
C ASN A 150 3.10 -16.25 -13.86
N PRO A 151 2.38 -17.33 -14.20
CA PRO A 151 2.32 -17.84 -15.56
C PRO A 151 1.15 -17.29 -16.39
N ASP A 152 0.34 -16.36 -15.88
CA ASP A 152 -0.99 -16.07 -16.40
C ASP A 152 -0.96 -15.14 -17.64
N PHE A 153 0.01 -14.23 -17.71
CA PHE A 153 0.08 -13.16 -18.72
C PHE A 153 1.39 -13.19 -19.52
N GLU A 154 1.31 -12.76 -20.78
CA GLU A 154 2.48 -12.37 -21.58
C GLU A 154 2.66 -10.86 -21.53
N GLY A 155 3.87 -10.38 -21.84
CA GLY A 155 4.10 -8.96 -22.05
C GLY A 155 3.30 -8.46 -23.26
N VAL A 156 3.29 -7.13 -23.43
CA VAL A 156 2.70 -6.49 -24.62
C VAL A 156 3.80 -5.75 -25.38
N HIS A 157 3.87 -5.94 -26.69
CA HIS A 157 4.72 -5.16 -27.58
C HIS A 157 4.24 -3.71 -27.62
N ALA A 158 4.86 -2.86 -26.80
CA ALA A 158 4.41 -1.47 -26.59
C ALA A 158 4.56 -0.57 -27.82
N ASP A 159 5.35 -0.97 -28.82
CA ASP A 159 5.49 -0.29 -30.11
C ASP A 159 4.39 -0.68 -31.12
N HIS A 160 3.63 -1.74 -30.84
CA HIS A 160 2.50 -2.12 -31.68
C HIS A 160 1.38 -1.06 -31.59
N PRO A 161 0.81 -0.59 -32.72
CA PRO A 161 -0.16 0.52 -32.73
C PRO A 161 -1.45 0.23 -31.96
N ALA A 162 -1.79 -1.05 -31.76
CA ALA A 162 -2.97 -1.46 -30.99
C ALA A 162 -2.69 -1.66 -29.48
N ALA A 163 -1.45 -1.56 -29.00
CA ALA A 163 -1.11 -1.78 -27.58
C ALA A 163 -1.86 -0.83 -26.64
N GLN A 164 -1.98 0.45 -27.00
CA GLN A 164 -2.77 1.41 -26.20
C GLN A 164 -4.27 1.07 -26.23
N ALA A 165 -4.80 0.60 -27.37
CA ALA A 165 -6.21 0.22 -27.48
C ALA A 165 -6.55 -0.97 -26.59
N TRP A 166 -5.63 -1.93 -26.45
CA TRP A 166 -5.74 -3.03 -25.49
C TRP A 166 -5.92 -2.50 -24.05
N TYR A 167 -4.97 -1.69 -23.56
CA TYR A 167 -5.08 -1.13 -22.21
C TYR A 167 -6.29 -0.21 -22.04
N ASP A 168 -6.62 0.62 -23.03
CA ASP A 168 -7.84 1.45 -23.03
C ASP A 168 -9.09 0.57 -22.83
N SER A 169 -9.17 -0.60 -23.48
CA SER A 169 -10.29 -1.53 -23.38
C SER A 169 -10.42 -2.19 -22.01
N VAL A 170 -9.29 -2.54 -21.38
CA VAL A 170 -9.25 -3.15 -20.04
C VAL A 170 -9.70 -2.13 -18.99
N PHE A 171 -9.14 -0.92 -18.99
CA PHE A 171 -9.53 0.10 -18.02
C PHE A 171 -10.93 0.67 -18.27
N ALA A 172 -11.43 0.65 -19.51
CA ALA A 172 -12.84 0.94 -19.78
C ALA A 172 -13.77 -0.11 -19.14
N LEU A 173 -13.40 -1.40 -19.15
CA LEU A 173 -14.15 -2.45 -18.46
C LEU A 173 -14.16 -2.22 -16.94
N LEU A 174 -12.99 -1.93 -16.36
CA LEU A 174 -12.90 -1.61 -14.93
C LEU A 174 -13.74 -0.38 -14.54
N ALA A 175 -13.76 0.64 -15.39
CA ALA A 175 -14.59 1.82 -15.20
C ALA A 175 -16.09 1.51 -15.27
N GLN A 176 -16.51 0.62 -16.19
CA GLN A 176 -17.90 0.14 -16.28
C GLN A 176 -18.32 -0.61 -15.01
N TRP A 177 -17.41 -1.38 -14.41
CA TRP A 177 -17.66 -2.04 -13.12
C TRP A 177 -17.63 -1.10 -11.92
N GLY A 178 -17.20 0.16 -12.08
CA GLY A 178 -17.10 1.09 -10.96
C GLY A 178 -15.86 0.92 -10.10
N VAL A 179 -14.76 0.38 -10.63
CA VAL A 179 -13.49 0.28 -9.90
C VAL A 179 -12.92 1.68 -9.59
N ASP A 180 -12.37 1.86 -8.38
CA ASP A 180 -11.79 3.12 -7.88
C ASP A 180 -10.27 3.04 -7.64
N TYR A 181 -9.74 1.83 -7.56
CA TYR A 181 -8.35 1.54 -7.20
C TYR A 181 -7.86 0.32 -7.99
N VAL A 182 -6.69 0.43 -8.62
CA VAL A 182 -6.07 -0.66 -9.38
C VAL A 182 -4.66 -0.87 -8.86
N LYS A 183 -4.38 -2.06 -8.31
CA LYS A 183 -3.02 -2.53 -8.03
C LYS A 183 -2.54 -3.29 -9.26
N VAL A 184 -1.38 -2.92 -9.80
CA VAL A 184 -0.77 -3.61 -10.95
C VAL A 184 0.54 -4.24 -10.52
N ASP A 185 0.65 -5.55 -10.69
CA ASP A 185 1.87 -6.31 -10.45
C ASP A 185 2.70 -6.50 -11.72
N ASP A 186 3.92 -7.04 -11.55
CA ASP A 186 4.90 -7.32 -12.59
C ASP A 186 5.37 -6.09 -13.37
N VAL A 187 5.39 -4.92 -12.72
CA VAL A 187 5.75 -3.65 -13.38
C VAL A 187 7.01 -2.98 -12.83
N LEU A 188 7.40 -3.25 -11.58
CA LEU A 188 8.46 -2.51 -10.89
C LEU A 188 9.79 -3.27 -10.74
N TYR A 189 9.83 -4.60 -10.93
CA TYR A 189 11.09 -5.35 -10.88
C TYR A 189 11.96 -4.97 -12.09
N PRO A 190 13.28 -4.69 -11.92
CA PRO A 190 14.12 -4.30 -13.04
C PRO A 190 14.20 -5.35 -14.16
N PRO A 191 14.06 -4.96 -15.44
CA PRO A 191 13.79 -3.60 -15.91
C PRO A 191 12.34 -3.17 -15.64
N ILE A 192 12.18 -1.95 -15.08
CA ILE A 192 10.85 -1.35 -14.87
C ILE A 192 10.07 -1.22 -16.18
N GLN A 193 8.81 -1.63 -16.17
CA GLN A 193 7.93 -1.72 -17.34
C GLN A 193 7.28 -0.36 -17.65
N ARG A 194 8.12 0.63 -17.98
CA ARG A 194 7.72 2.05 -18.13
C ARG A 194 6.65 2.26 -19.20
N ALA A 195 6.72 1.52 -20.31
CA ALA A 195 5.79 1.68 -21.41
C ALA A 195 4.38 1.21 -21.01
N ASP A 196 4.28 0.03 -20.39
CA ASP A 196 3.03 -0.48 -19.82
C ASP A 196 2.44 0.49 -18.80
N ILE A 197 3.24 0.96 -17.83
CA ILE A 197 2.79 1.92 -16.82
C ILE A 197 2.22 3.20 -17.47
N ALA A 198 2.88 3.74 -18.49
CA ALA A 198 2.42 4.94 -19.19
C ALA A 198 1.13 4.71 -19.99
N MET A 199 1.00 3.54 -20.64
CA MET A 199 -0.22 3.17 -21.36
C MET A 199 -1.40 2.97 -20.40
N MET A 200 -1.19 2.31 -19.26
CA MET A 200 -2.21 2.14 -18.22
C MET A 200 -2.64 3.48 -17.62
N ARG A 201 -1.70 4.40 -17.35
CA ARG A 201 -2.03 5.76 -16.89
C ARG A 201 -2.92 6.50 -17.90
N THR A 202 -2.55 6.42 -19.18
CA THR A 202 -3.34 7.00 -20.28
C THR A 202 -4.72 6.36 -20.39
N ALA A 203 -4.81 5.04 -20.21
CA ALA A 203 -6.06 4.30 -20.26
C ALA A 203 -7.00 4.69 -19.11
N ILE A 204 -6.48 4.89 -17.90
CA ILE A 204 -7.28 5.43 -16.79
C ILE A 204 -7.82 6.83 -17.15
N ASP A 205 -6.99 7.72 -17.68
CA ASP A 205 -7.42 9.09 -18.05
C ASP A 205 -8.49 9.09 -19.15
N ARG A 206 -8.45 8.09 -20.06
CA ARG A 206 -9.44 7.91 -21.13
C ARG A 206 -10.70 7.18 -20.69
N SER A 207 -10.65 6.40 -19.61
CA SER A 207 -11.78 5.60 -19.12
C SER A 207 -12.98 6.42 -18.66
N GLY A 208 -12.79 7.71 -18.37
CA GLY A 208 -13.83 8.59 -17.84
C GLY A 208 -14.09 8.43 -16.33
N ARG A 209 -13.41 7.48 -15.66
CA ARG A 209 -13.54 7.25 -14.21
C ARG A 209 -12.19 7.43 -13.50
N PRO A 210 -12.11 8.26 -12.45
CA PRO A 210 -10.91 8.33 -11.61
C PRO A 210 -10.62 6.99 -10.95
N MET A 211 -9.46 6.42 -11.25
CA MET A 211 -8.93 5.22 -10.59
C MET A 211 -7.53 5.53 -10.05
N LEU A 212 -7.32 5.18 -8.78
CA LEU A 212 -6.01 5.26 -8.17
C LEU A 212 -5.12 4.12 -8.68
N LEU A 213 -3.92 4.43 -9.16
CA LEU A 213 -2.98 3.44 -9.66
C LEU A 213 -1.87 3.14 -8.64
N SER A 214 -1.82 1.89 -8.17
CA SER A 214 -0.76 1.35 -7.31
C SER A 214 0.09 0.35 -8.10
N LEU A 215 1.41 0.41 -7.95
CA LEU A 215 2.36 -0.40 -8.73
C LEU A 215 3.17 -1.36 -7.84
N SER A 216 3.48 -2.55 -8.36
CA SER A 216 4.10 -3.65 -7.61
C SER A 216 4.79 -4.67 -8.54
N PRO A 217 5.66 -5.57 -8.05
CA PRO A 217 6.35 -5.57 -6.76
C PRO A 217 7.68 -4.78 -6.80
N GLY A 218 8.10 -4.22 -5.66
CA GLY A 218 9.22 -3.28 -5.55
C GLY A 218 10.59 -3.85 -5.17
N LYS A 219 10.82 -5.16 -5.33
CA LYS A 219 11.97 -5.93 -4.80
C LYS A 219 13.34 -5.24 -4.94
N GLU A 220 13.63 -4.66 -6.10
CA GLU A 220 14.91 -3.99 -6.44
C GLU A 220 14.70 -2.57 -7.02
N LEU A 221 13.60 -1.91 -6.67
CA LEU A 221 13.27 -0.61 -7.25
C LEU A 221 14.26 0.49 -6.83
N SER A 222 14.91 1.11 -7.82
CA SER A 222 15.78 2.26 -7.61
C SER A 222 15.00 3.58 -7.50
N ALA A 223 15.38 4.42 -6.53
CA ALA A 223 14.79 5.74 -6.33
C ALA A 223 15.04 6.72 -7.50
N VAL A 224 15.94 6.38 -8.43
CA VAL A 224 16.13 7.15 -9.69
C VAL A 224 14.85 7.22 -10.53
N HIS A 225 13.92 6.28 -10.33
CA HIS A 225 12.64 6.24 -11.02
C HIS A 225 11.57 7.14 -10.40
N ALA A 226 11.82 7.75 -9.23
CA ALA A 226 10.82 8.53 -8.48
C ALA A 226 10.10 9.60 -9.34
N PRO A 227 10.78 10.41 -10.18
CA PRO A 227 10.08 11.41 -11.00
C PRO A 227 9.09 10.79 -12.00
N PHE A 228 9.43 9.65 -12.58
CA PHE A 228 8.54 8.95 -13.51
C PHE A 228 7.35 8.33 -12.79
N LEU A 229 7.60 7.71 -11.63
CA LEU A 229 6.56 7.09 -10.81
C LEU A 229 5.57 8.15 -10.32
N ALA A 230 6.07 9.27 -9.78
CA ALA A 230 5.24 10.39 -9.35
C ALA A 230 4.41 11.02 -10.48
N ALA A 231 4.89 10.94 -11.74
CA ALA A 231 4.13 11.39 -12.91
C ALA A 231 3.08 10.38 -13.39
N SER A 232 3.25 9.08 -13.10
CA SER A 232 2.50 8.01 -13.77
C SER A 232 1.62 7.18 -12.84
N ALA A 233 1.84 7.20 -11.53
CA ALA A 233 1.09 6.41 -10.54
C ALA A 233 0.92 7.15 -9.22
N ASP A 234 -0.04 6.69 -8.43
CA ASP A 234 -0.40 7.32 -7.15
C ASP A 234 0.30 6.62 -5.97
N ALA A 235 0.65 5.34 -6.10
CA ALA A 235 1.51 4.62 -5.18
C ALA A 235 2.41 3.61 -5.90
N TRP A 236 3.56 3.28 -5.30
CA TRP A 236 4.46 2.25 -5.84
C TRP A 236 5.20 1.54 -4.71
N ARG A 237 5.20 0.20 -4.75
CA ARG A 237 5.91 -0.61 -3.78
C ARG A 237 7.41 -0.34 -3.82
N VAL A 238 8.01 -0.24 -2.64
CA VAL A 238 9.46 -0.06 -2.46
C VAL A 238 10.14 -1.26 -1.79
N SER A 239 9.39 -2.35 -1.62
CA SER A 239 9.84 -3.64 -1.14
C SER A 239 9.31 -4.77 -2.02
N ASP A 240 9.95 -5.93 -1.88
CA ASP A 240 9.30 -7.20 -2.19
C ASP A 240 8.11 -7.42 -1.24
N ASP A 241 7.39 -8.54 -1.39
CA ASP A 241 6.28 -8.91 -0.50
C ASP A 241 6.73 -8.90 0.98
N LEU A 242 6.00 -8.16 1.81
CA LEU A 242 6.23 -8.05 3.25
C LEU A 242 5.41 -9.10 4.01
N TRP A 243 6.04 -9.78 4.97
CA TRP A 243 5.37 -10.73 5.87
C TRP A 243 5.60 -10.41 7.35
N ASP A 244 4.92 -11.17 8.21
CA ASP A 244 4.88 -11.00 9.67
C ASP A 244 6.16 -11.49 10.38
N THR A 245 7.34 -11.16 9.86
CA THR A 245 8.62 -11.43 10.52
C THR A 245 9.33 -10.14 10.90
N TRP A 246 10.17 -10.20 11.94
CA TRP A 246 10.97 -9.03 12.33
C TRP A 246 11.99 -8.64 11.27
N ASP A 247 12.60 -9.62 10.58
CA ASP A 247 13.61 -9.32 9.57
C ASP A 247 12.98 -8.54 8.41
N ASP A 248 11.78 -8.95 7.96
CA ASP A 248 11.01 -8.21 6.94
C ASP A 248 10.70 -6.79 7.40
N LEU A 249 10.17 -6.62 8.62
CA LEU A 249 9.89 -5.30 9.20
C LEU A 249 11.16 -4.45 9.36
N ARG A 250 12.29 -5.04 9.77
CA ARG A 250 13.56 -4.34 9.95
C ARG A 250 14.07 -3.77 8.63
N GLU A 251 13.98 -4.53 7.54
CA GLU A 251 14.42 -4.07 6.22
C GLU A 251 13.60 -2.87 5.72
N GLN A 252 12.33 -2.73 6.12
CA GLN A 252 11.51 -1.56 5.76
C GLN A 252 12.07 -0.25 6.29
N PHE A 253 12.83 -0.23 7.38
CA PHE A 253 13.46 1.01 7.86
C PHE A 253 14.45 1.60 6.86
N GLN A 254 15.27 0.74 6.23
CA GLN A 254 16.24 1.19 5.23
C GLN A 254 15.55 1.67 3.95
N ARG A 255 14.47 0.99 3.54
CA ARG A 255 13.65 1.38 2.39
C ARG A 255 12.94 2.71 2.64
N ALA A 256 12.28 2.86 3.80
CA ALA A 256 11.65 4.11 4.19
C ALA A 256 12.66 5.27 4.24
N ALA A 257 13.86 5.06 4.79
CA ALA A 257 14.91 6.08 4.82
C ALA A 257 15.38 6.48 3.41
N ARG A 258 15.57 5.51 2.51
CA ARG A 258 15.96 5.75 1.11
C ARG A 258 14.93 6.58 0.36
N TRP A 259 13.65 6.26 0.52
CA TRP A 259 12.56 6.91 -0.20
C TRP A 259 12.12 8.23 0.44
N ALA A 260 12.34 8.44 1.74
CA ALA A 260 12.14 9.74 2.39
C ALA A 260 13.11 10.83 1.91
N ALA A 261 14.25 10.44 1.32
CA ALA A 261 15.24 11.37 0.78
C ALA A 261 14.88 11.91 -0.63
N VAL A 262 13.91 11.31 -1.31
CA VAL A 262 13.42 11.79 -2.61
C VAL A 262 12.05 12.43 -2.45
N ASP A 263 11.87 13.61 -3.05
CA ASP A 263 10.55 14.23 -3.11
C ASP A 263 9.64 13.40 -4.01
N HIS A 264 8.43 13.15 -3.55
CA HIS A 264 7.43 12.32 -4.22
C HIS A 264 6.08 13.06 -4.29
N GLU A 265 6.11 14.38 -4.50
CA GLU A 265 4.91 15.18 -4.76
C GLU A 265 4.07 14.52 -5.87
N GLY A 266 2.82 14.17 -5.54
CA GLY A 266 1.90 13.47 -6.43
C GLY A 266 1.74 11.96 -6.19
N GLY A 267 2.55 11.32 -5.33
CA GLY A 267 2.36 9.89 -5.02
C GLY A 267 2.99 9.42 -3.71
N PHE A 268 2.87 8.13 -3.42
CA PHE A 268 3.32 7.52 -2.17
C PHE A 268 4.26 6.34 -2.40
N ALA A 269 5.42 6.37 -1.76
CA ALA A 269 6.25 5.18 -1.61
C ALA A 269 5.53 4.20 -0.69
N ASP A 270 5.25 3.00 -1.20
CA ASP A 270 4.47 1.98 -0.52
C ASP A 270 5.36 0.92 0.13
N LEU A 271 5.29 0.86 1.46
CA LEU A 271 5.98 -0.13 2.30
C LEU A 271 5.24 -1.46 2.37
N ASP A 272 4.24 -1.66 1.49
CA ASP A 272 3.41 -2.86 1.38
C ASP A 272 2.31 -2.95 2.46
N MET A 273 1.50 -3.99 2.32
CA MET A 273 0.38 -4.33 3.19
C MET A 273 0.84 -4.55 4.64
N LEU A 274 -0.13 -4.49 5.55
CA LEU A 274 0.05 -4.70 6.98
C LEU A 274 -0.32 -6.16 7.30
N PRO A 275 0.66 -7.07 7.52
CA PRO A 275 0.39 -8.46 7.85
C PRO A 275 -0.03 -8.60 9.32
N LEU A 276 -1.16 -7.97 9.66
CA LEU A 276 -1.75 -7.86 10.99
C LEU A 276 -3.08 -8.61 11.04
N GLY A 277 -3.46 -9.10 12.21
CA GLY A 277 -4.70 -9.85 12.41
C GLY A 277 -4.54 -11.32 12.00
N ARG A 278 -5.63 -11.94 11.53
CA ARG A 278 -5.62 -13.32 11.04
C ARG A 278 -5.22 -13.37 9.57
N ILE A 279 -4.08 -14.00 9.27
CA ILE A 279 -3.51 -14.14 7.93
C ILE A 279 -3.23 -15.62 7.64
N GLY A 280 -2.88 -15.95 6.40
CA GLY A 280 -2.50 -17.32 6.03
C GLY A 280 -3.67 -18.32 5.94
N ILE A 281 -4.92 -17.86 5.94
CA ILE A 281 -6.11 -18.75 5.88
C ILE A 281 -6.03 -19.61 4.62
N ARG A 282 -5.73 -18.99 3.47
CA ARG A 282 -5.41 -19.64 2.19
C ARG A 282 -4.40 -18.80 1.41
N ALA A 283 -3.20 -18.60 1.94
CA ALA A 283 -2.24 -17.66 1.38
C ALA A 283 -0.95 -18.33 0.88
N HIS A 284 -0.18 -17.57 0.10
CA HIS A 284 1.10 -18.00 -0.44
C HIS A 284 2.13 -18.36 0.65
N VAL A 285 2.15 -17.61 1.76
CA VAL A 285 3.15 -17.77 2.83
C VAL A 285 2.56 -18.24 4.15
N GLY A 286 3.00 -19.44 4.54
CA GLY A 286 2.69 -20.06 5.83
C GLY A 286 1.25 -20.58 5.92
N GLU A 287 0.86 -20.97 7.13
CA GLU A 287 -0.46 -21.50 7.44
C GLU A 287 -1.32 -20.46 8.19
N ASP A 288 -2.59 -20.78 8.40
CA ASP A 288 -3.56 -19.96 9.12
C ASP A 288 -3.08 -19.61 10.52
N ARG A 289 -2.95 -18.32 10.79
CA ARG A 289 -2.39 -17.80 12.03
C ARG A 289 -2.86 -16.39 12.34
N ILE A 290 -2.75 -16.03 13.61
CA ILE A 290 -2.62 -14.62 13.98
C ILE A 290 -1.19 -14.19 13.68
N SER A 291 -1.02 -12.98 13.13
CA SER A 291 0.29 -12.35 12.87
C SER A 291 1.31 -12.63 13.98
N ARG A 292 2.51 -13.07 13.57
CA ARG A 292 3.62 -13.39 14.49
C ARG A 292 4.29 -12.15 15.06
N LEU A 293 3.98 -10.96 14.56
CA LEU A 293 4.50 -9.70 15.09
C LEU A 293 3.96 -9.49 16.51
N THR A 294 4.88 -9.29 17.45
CA THR A 294 4.52 -8.90 18.82
C THR A 294 3.79 -7.55 18.84
N ALA A 295 3.01 -7.25 19.88
CA ALA A 295 2.34 -5.95 19.99
C ALA A 295 3.31 -4.74 19.88
N ALA A 296 4.56 -4.90 20.32
CA ALA A 296 5.62 -3.90 20.15
C ALA A 296 6.05 -3.73 18.69
N GLU A 297 6.20 -4.84 17.96
CA GLU A 297 6.55 -4.83 16.53
C GLU A 297 5.38 -4.28 15.69
N GLN A 298 4.12 -4.61 16.02
CA GLN A 298 2.94 -4.03 15.37
C GLN A 298 2.88 -2.51 15.51
N ARG A 299 3.11 -1.99 16.73
CA ARG A 299 3.20 -0.52 16.97
C ARG A 299 4.37 0.11 16.24
N THR A 300 5.49 -0.59 16.18
CA THR A 300 6.69 -0.16 15.46
C THR A 300 6.41 -0.03 13.96
N MET A 301 5.75 -1.03 13.38
CA MET A 301 5.34 -1.04 11.97
C MET A 301 4.40 0.13 11.65
N LEU A 302 3.29 0.25 12.38
CA LEU A 302 2.34 1.34 12.14
C LEU A 302 2.99 2.72 12.34
N THR A 303 3.92 2.86 13.28
CA THR A 303 4.70 4.09 13.45
C THR A 303 5.55 4.41 12.22
N LEU A 304 6.29 3.43 11.69
CA LEU A 304 7.12 3.61 10.51
C LEU A 304 6.28 3.96 9.27
N TRP A 305 5.16 3.27 9.03
CA TRP A 305 4.27 3.53 7.89
C TRP A 305 3.69 4.93 7.97
N ASN A 306 3.23 5.36 9.15
CA ASN A 306 2.68 6.69 9.33
C ASN A 306 3.73 7.79 9.10
N LEU A 307 4.95 7.61 9.62
CA LEU A 307 6.06 8.55 9.40
C LEU A 307 6.49 8.61 7.92
N GLY A 308 6.53 7.46 7.25
CA GLY A 308 6.86 7.35 5.83
C GLY A 308 5.74 7.77 4.89
N ARG A 309 4.53 8.03 5.43
CA ARG A 309 3.31 8.27 4.64
C ARG A 309 3.03 7.15 3.62
N SER A 310 3.30 5.90 4.02
CA SER A 310 2.95 4.73 3.24
C SER A 310 1.43 4.57 3.18
N PRO A 311 0.85 4.03 2.09
CA PRO A 311 -0.48 3.46 2.11
C PRO A 311 -0.63 2.48 3.28
N LEU A 312 -1.82 2.40 3.86
CA LEU A 312 -2.14 1.48 4.96
C LEU A 312 -3.18 0.47 4.46
N MET A 313 -2.74 -0.71 4.03
CA MET A 313 -3.63 -1.78 3.58
C MET A 313 -3.59 -2.94 4.56
N MET A 314 -4.67 -3.19 5.30
CA MET A 314 -4.78 -4.37 6.16
C MET A 314 -4.77 -5.64 5.31
N GLY A 315 -3.87 -6.59 5.60
CA GLY A 315 -3.81 -7.88 4.90
C GLY A 315 -4.61 -8.99 5.59
N GLY A 316 -4.86 -8.88 6.90
CA GLY A 316 -5.60 -9.88 7.66
C GLY A 316 -7.11 -9.82 7.47
N HIS A 317 -7.77 -10.94 7.77
CA HIS A 317 -9.23 -11.05 7.81
C HIS A 317 -9.78 -10.16 8.94
N LEU A 318 -10.41 -9.03 8.57
CA LEU A 318 -10.86 -8.01 9.51
C LEU A 318 -11.84 -8.54 10.56
N PRO A 319 -12.87 -9.35 10.21
CA PRO A 319 -13.80 -9.90 11.20
C PRO A 319 -13.13 -10.74 12.29
N ASP A 320 -12.05 -11.44 11.96
CA ASP A 320 -11.32 -12.32 12.88
C ASP A 320 -10.07 -11.66 13.48
N THR A 321 -9.88 -10.36 13.25
CA THR A 321 -8.73 -9.64 13.80
C THR A 321 -8.91 -9.46 15.32
N PRO A 322 -7.92 -9.86 16.15
CA PRO A 322 -8.01 -9.72 17.60
C PRO A 322 -8.24 -8.26 18.02
N ALA A 323 -9.06 -8.07 19.06
CA ALA A 323 -9.45 -6.74 19.53
C ALA A 323 -8.25 -5.81 19.85
N GLU A 324 -7.15 -6.37 20.36
CA GLU A 324 -5.92 -5.62 20.66
C GLU A 324 -5.23 -5.10 19.38
N THR A 325 -5.18 -5.92 18.33
CA THR A 325 -4.67 -5.51 17.02
C THR A 325 -5.60 -4.48 16.39
N SER A 326 -6.91 -4.71 16.43
CA SER A 326 -7.92 -3.73 15.97
C SER A 326 -7.77 -2.39 16.68
N ALA A 327 -7.58 -2.38 18.01
CA ALA A 327 -7.34 -1.16 18.79
C ALA A 327 -6.03 -0.45 18.37
N THR A 328 -4.99 -1.21 18.04
CA THR A 328 -3.70 -0.65 17.59
C THR A 328 -3.84 0.02 16.21
N VAL A 329 -4.50 -0.65 15.26
CA VAL A 329 -4.75 -0.12 13.91
C VAL A 329 -5.59 1.16 13.97
N THR A 330 -6.64 1.15 14.80
CA THR A 330 -7.56 2.29 14.96
C THR A 330 -6.94 3.48 15.70
N SER A 331 -6.26 3.25 16.83
CA SER A 331 -5.61 4.33 17.59
C SER A 331 -4.45 5.00 16.85
N SER A 332 -3.76 4.29 15.96
CA SER A 332 -2.70 4.89 15.12
C SER A 332 -3.24 5.90 14.10
N CYS A 333 -4.57 5.91 13.87
CA CYS A 333 -5.24 6.76 12.90
C CYS A 333 -5.82 8.06 13.51
N GLY A 334 -5.58 8.35 14.79
CA GLY A 334 -6.11 9.52 15.50
C GLY A 334 -5.70 10.88 14.93
N GLY A 335 -6.43 11.37 13.93
CA GLY A 335 -6.87 12.77 13.77
C GLY A 335 -5.84 13.91 13.62
N CYS A 336 -4.54 13.67 13.54
CA CYS A 336 -3.55 14.75 13.41
C CYS A 336 -2.54 14.53 12.27
N ALA A 337 -2.58 15.44 11.31
CA ALA A 337 -1.44 15.94 10.54
C ALA A 337 -0.92 15.14 9.31
N TRP A 338 -1.78 14.85 8.34
CA TRP A 338 -1.32 14.61 6.96
C TRP A 338 -1.04 15.91 6.19
N ALA A 339 -1.61 17.03 6.62
CA ALA A 339 -1.57 18.31 5.89
C ALA A 339 -0.28 19.13 6.05
N SER A 340 0.64 18.79 6.97
CA SER A 340 1.73 19.70 7.36
C SER A 340 3.16 19.15 7.33
N VAL A 341 3.38 17.86 7.10
CA VAL A 341 4.75 17.31 7.03
C VAL A 341 5.26 17.42 5.60
N ARG A 342 5.76 18.60 5.23
CA ARG A 342 6.31 18.89 3.88
C ARG A 342 7.82 18.70 3.73
N SER A 343 8.56 18.31 4.77
CA SER A 343 10.02 18.07 4.65
C SER A 343 10.64 17.43 5.88
N GLY A 344 10.42 16.14 6.14
CA GLY A 344 11.25 15.44 7.14
C GLY A 344 12.71 15.34 6.64
N ARG A 345 13.67 15.98 7.31
CA ARG A 345 15.10 15.68 7.11
C ARG A 345 15.52 14.61 8.11
N SER A 346 15.97 13.46 7.61
CA SER A 346 16.58 12.44 8.45
C SER A 346 17.94 12.92 8.96
N SER A 347 18.12 13.02 10.27
CA SER A 347 19.44 13.04 10.90
C SER A 347 19.95 11.59 10.98
N GLY A 348 20.65 11.14 9.94
CA GLY A 348 21.49 9.93 9.93
C GLY A 348 20.91 8.64 10.52
N TRP A 349 20.41 7.74 9.66
CA TRP A 349 20.25 6.33 9.99
C TRP A 349 21.64 5.65 9.96
N GLY A 350 22.45 5.88 11.00
CA GLY A 350 23.74 5.23 11.16
C GLY A 350 23.60 3.79 11.63
N SER A 351 24.58 2.94 11.31
CA SER A 351 24.71 1.51 11.65
C SER A 351 24.86 1.19 13.16
N GLY A 352 24.37 2.06 14.04
CA GLY A 352 24.33 1.87 15.49
C GLY A 352 22.98 1.34 15.99
N PRO A 353 22.89 0.87 17.25
CA PRO A 353 21.70 0.21 17.81
C PRO A 353 20.49 1.13 18.09
N SER A 354 20.54 2.40 17.70
CA SER A 354 19.52 3.41 17.97
C SER A 354 19.55 4.52 16.91
N SER A 355 18.39 4.93 16.42
CA SER A 355 18.21 5.98 15.41
C SER A 355 17.09 6.96 15.80
N ALA A 356 17.16 8.20 15.29
CA ALA A 356 16.18 9.25 15.55
C ALA A 356 15.90 10.07 14.27
N ALA A 357 14.65 10.49 14.08
CA ALA A 357 14.22 11.32 12.95
C ALA A 357 13.42 12.55 13.44
N SER A 358 13.41 13.64 12.68
CA SER A 358 12.66 14.85 13.04
C SER A 358 12.04 15.54 11.83
N THR A 359 10.95 16.28 12.04
CA THR A 359 10.29 17.10 11.02
C THR A 359 10.37 18.59 11.42
N PRO A 360 10.70 19.52 10.51
CA PRO A 360 10.87 20.93 10.80
C PRO A 360 9.53 21.65 11.06
N ARG A 361 9.66 22.72 11.83
CA ARG A 361 8.60 23.46 12.51
C ARG A 361 7.95 24.50 11.59
N THR A 362 7.02 24.10 10.74
CA THR A 362 6.10 25.05 10.09
C THR A 362 4.69 24.48 10.07
N SER A 363 3.79 25.17 10.77
CA SER A 363 2.40 24.84 11.11
C SER A 363 2.20 23.98 12.36
N THR A 364 1.02 24.13 12.94
CA THR A 364 0.53 23.80 14.29
C THR A 364 0.51 22.29 14.63
N CYS A 365 1.58 21.56 14.32
CA CYS A 365 1.74 20.13 14.59
C CYS A 365 2.50 19.91 15.91
N PRO A 366 1.88 19.36 16.97
CA PRO A 366 2.51 19.22 18.28
C PRO A 366 3.23 17.87 18.50
N TRP A 367 3.67 17.16 17.45
CA TRP A 367 4.26 15.81 17.57
C TRP A 367 5.67 15.78 16.95
N ALA A 368 6.70 15.37 17.70
CA ALA A 368 8.03 15.07 17.16
C ALA A 368 8.97 14.46 18.21
N LEU A 369 9.39 13.21 18.00
CA LEU A 369 10.71 12.59 18.23
C LEU A 369 10.46 11.08 18.40
N PRO A 370 10.66 10.27 17.35
CA PRO A 370 10.74 8.83 17.49
C PRO A 370 12.13 8.43 17.98
N ALA A 371 12.20 7.63 19.05
CA ALA A 371 13.42 6.98 19.49
C ALA A 371 13.27 5.47 19.26
N THR A 372 14.25 4.87 18.60
CA THR A 372 14.27 3.45 18.29
C THR A 372 15.34 2.74 19.13
N SER A 373 15.02 1.53 19.61
CA SER A 373 16.01 0.57 20.13
C SER A 373 15.96 -0.69 19.27
N CYS A 374 17.06 -0.99 18.57
CA CYS A 374 17.16 -2.14 17.66
C CYS A 374 18.01 -3.30 18.22
N GLY A 375 18.26 -3.34 19.54
CA GLY A 375 19.12 -4.35 20.18
C GLY A 375 18.38 -5.32 21.11
N PRO A 376 18.95 -6.52 21.39
CA PRO A 376 18.36 -7.52 22.30
C PRO A 376 18.47 -7.16 23.79
N ALA A 377 19.14 -6.05 24.15
CA ALA A 377 19.35 -5.63 25.54
C ALA A 377 18.65 -4.29 25.81
N PRO A 378 18.04 -4.09 27.00
CA PRO A 378 17.41 -2.82 27.37
C PRO A 378 18.47 -1.72 27.44
N ARG A 379 18.33 -0.67 26.64
CA ARG A 379 19.14 0.54 26.72
C ARG A 379 18.30 1.77 26.41
N SER A 380 18.42 2.79 27.26
CA SER A 380 17.77 4.08 27.06
C SER A 380 18.38 4.80 25.84
N PRO A 381 17.56 5.32 24.89
CA PRO A 381 18.07 6.10 23.78
C PRO A 381 18.71 7.41 24.28
N ARG A 382 19.96 7.69 23.87
CA ARG A 382 20.65 8.96 24.20
C ARG A 382 20.27 10.04 23.20
N THR A 383 19.62 11.10 23.68
CA THR A 383 19.48 12.38 22.95
C THR A 383 20.74 13.22 23.14
N THR A 384 21.47 13.53 22.06
CA THR A 384 22.55 14.51 22.08
C THR A 384 21.98 15.92 21.88
N ALA A 385 21.49 16.53 22.96
CA ALA A 385 21.41 17.98 23.08
C ALA A 385 22.27 18.36 24.30
N GLY A 386 23.46 18.90 24.05
CA GLY A 386 24.36 19.33 25.11
C GLY A 386 23.76 20.52 25.85
N THR A 387 23.46 20.35 27.14
CA THR A 387 23.26 21.45 28.06
C THR A 387 24.54 21.65 28.86
N THR A 388 25.32 22.68 28.52
CA THR A 388 26.40 23.17 29.38
C THR A 388 25.80 24.04 30.48
N SER A 389 25.84 23.54 31.72
CA SER A 389 25.59 24.35 32.93
C SER A 389 26.80 25.22 33.25
N PRO A 390 26.57 26.36 33.93
CA PRO A 390 27.34 26.58 35.15
C PRO A 390 26.45 26.97 36.35
N SER A 391 26.86 26.41 37.51
CA SER A 391 26.62 26.83 38.90
C SER A 391 25.18 26.85 39.48
N SER A 392 24.98 25.93 40.43
CA SER A 392 23.90 25.69 41.42
C SER A 392 23.50 26.89 42.31
N PRO A 393 22.54 26.74 43.27
CA PRO A 393 21.35 25.89 43.34
C PRO A 393 20.07 26.69 43.71
N THR A 394 18.90 26.31 43.21
CA THR A 394 17.67 26.14 44.02
C THR A 394 16.55 25.58 43.15
N ALA A 395 15.73 24.76 43.80
CA ALA A 395 14.88 23.75 43.20
C ALA A 395 13.83 24.30 42.21
N ALA A 396 13.76 23.69 41.04
CA ALA A 396 12.55 23.65 40.21
C ALA A 396 12.40 22.23 39.68
N SER A 397 11.26 21.61 40.01
CA SER A 397 10.89 20.25 39.65
C SER A 397 10.84 20.07 38.14
N SER A 398 11.78 19.30 37.59
CA SER A 398 11.69 18.72 36.26
C SER A 398 10.81 17.47 36.31
N SER A 399 9.69 17.47 35.60
CA SER A 399 8.94 16.25 35.29
C SER A 399 9.84 15.29 34.49
N PRO A 400 9.93 14.00 34.84
CA PRO A 400 10.83 13.07 34.16
C PRO A 400 10.37 12.81 32.73
N SER A 401 11.34 12.69 31.82
CA SER A 401 11.16 12.09 30.49
C SER A 401 10.52 10.69 30.64
N PRO A 402 9.72 10.20 29.67
CA PRO A 402 9.24 8.84 29.72
C PRO A 402 10.43 7.88 29.53
N GLU A 403 10.97 7.36 30.62
CA GLU A 403 11.83 6.18 30.60
C GLU A 403 10.95 4.95 30.36
N ALA A 404 11.26 4.21 29.30
CA ALA A 404 10.68 2.89 29.06
C ALA A 404 11.63 1.85 29.66
N ASP A 405 11.26 1.30 30.81
CA ASP A 405 11.79 0.03 31.29
C ASP A 405 11.08 -1.10 30.54
N GLY A 406 11.83 -1.82 29.70
CA GLY A 406 11.36 -3.03 29.03
C GLY A 406 12.38 -3.60 28.04
N PRO A 407 12.60 -4.93 28.00
CA PRO A 407 13.41 -5.55 26.95
C PRO A 407 12.58 -5.61 25.66
N GLY A 408 13.06 -5.05 24.55
CA GLY A 408 12.44 -5.32 23.24
C GLY A 408 12.61 -4.26 22.15
N ARG A 409 12.42 -4.73 20.92
CA ARG A 409 12.39 -3.99 19.64
C ARG A 409 11.20 -3.02 19.63
N VAL A 410 11.41 -1.78 20.07
CA VAL A 410 10.33 -0.77 20.18
C VAL A 410 10.76 0.53 19.50
N VAL A 411 9.84 1.09 18.71
CA VAL A 411 9.86 2.49 18.29
C VAL A 411 8.79 3.24 19.08
N LEU A 412 9.21 4.24 19.86
CA LEU A 412 8.30 5.10 20.63
C LEU A 412 8.06 6.39 19.87
N LEU A 413 6.82 6.87 19.84
CA LEU A 413 6.46 8.17 19.27
C LEU A 413 6.17 9.16 20.40
N ALA A 414 7.02 10.19 20.57
CA ALA A 414 6.81 11.21 21.58
C ALA A 414 6.11 12.46 21.01
N ARG A 415 5.11 12.96 21.73
CA ARG A 415 4.44 14.24 21.46
C ARG A 415 5.12 15.36 22.25
N LEU A 416 5.93 16.19 21.60
CA LEU A 416 6.51 17.38 22.24
C LEU A 416 5.52 18.54 22.18
N ARG A 417 4.94 18.91 23.33
CA ARG A 417 4.22 20.18 23.46
C ARG A 417 5.23 21.29 23.76
N PRO A 418 5.14 22.46 23.10
CA PRO A 418 5.89 23.62 23.54
C PRO A 418 5.46 23.98 24.97
N MET A 419 6.41 24.20 25.88
CA MET A 419 6.11 24.84 27.15
C MET A 419 5.63 26.26 26.85
N SER A 420 4.46 26.63 27.37
CA SER A 420 3.99 28.01 27.32
C SER A 420 5.02 28.90 28.02
N ARG A 421 5.52 29.92 27.32
CA ARG A 421 6.12 31.08 28.00
C ARG A 421 4.97 31.83 28.68
N GLU A 422 4.57 31.40 29.86
CA GLU A 422 3.91 32.34 30.78
C GLU A 422 4.95 33.38 31.18
N GLY A 423 4.58 34.65 30.97
CA GLY A 423 5.47 35.79 31.06
C GLY A 423 6.03 35.96 32.46
N LEU A 424 7.36 35.93 32.56
CA LEU A 424 8.06 36.47 33.71
C LEU A 424 8.06 38.00 33.57
N VAL A 425 7.09 38.67 34.19
CA VAL A 425 7.15 40.11 34.46
C VAL A 425 7.86 40.27 35.80
N LEU A 426 9.11 40.70 35.78
CA LEU A 426 9.81 41.16 36.98
C LEU A 426 9.43 42.63 37.23
N PRO A 427 8.98 43.03 38.43
CA PRO A 427 8.84 44.43 38.76
C PRO A 427 10.23 45.05 38.94
N VAL A 428 10.39 46.23 38.35
CA VAL A 428 11.50 47.14 38.60
C VAL A 428 11.41 47.63 40.04
N VAL A 429 12.45 47.39 40.85
CA VAL A 429 13.13 48.38 41.71
C VAL A 429 14.61 48.03 41.77
#